data_AF-A0A5J4TCX2-F1
#
_entry.id   AF-A0A5J4TCX2-F1
#
_cell.length_a   1.000
_cell.length_b   1.000
_cell.length_c   1.000
_cell.angle_alpha   90.00
_cell.angle_beta   90.00
_cell.angle_gamma   90.00
#
_symmetry.space_group_name_H-M   'P 1'
#
loop_
_entity.id
_entity.type
_entity.pdbx_description
1 polymer ?
#
loop_
_entity_poly.entity_id
_entity_poly.type
_entity_poly.pdbx_seq_one_letter_code
_entity_poly.pdbx_strand_id
1 'polypeptide(L)'
;MKTEIRIINYVNDILLLHQNKEYLKNMTQQVIDILKYFGFTMNMEKSVTEPNQTVKFQGWEWNLANATVKTKPKKRLLLLRDLYFMRR
;
A
#
# COMPACT_ATOMS: atom_id res chain seq x y z
N MET A 1 9.37 13.67 15.53
CA MET A 1 8.54 13.17 14.41
C MET A 1 8.46 11.66 14.54
N LYS A 2 7.28 11.04 14.45
CA LYS A 2 7.15 9.58 14.51
C LYS A 2 7.98 8.96 13.39
N THR A 3 9.03 8.25 13.77
CA THR A 3 10.01 7.54 12.93
C THR A 3 9.52 6.17 12.48
N GLU A 4 8.28 5.80 12.81
CA GLU A 4 7.73 4.48 12.57
C GLU A 4 7.17 4.38 11.15
N ILE A 5 7.61 3.36 10.42
CA ILE A 5 7.02 2.95 9.15
C ILE A 5 5.63 2.37 9.40
N ARG A 6 4.65 2.71 8.55
CA ARG A 6 3.35 2.03 8.56
C ARG A 6 3.39 0.87 7.57
N ILE A 7 2.96 -0.28 8.04
CA ILE A 7 2.88 -1.51 7.25
C ILE A 7 1.43 -1.93 7.18
N ILE A 8 0.93 -2.17 5.96
CA ILE A 8 -0.40 -2.72 5.70
C ILE A 8 -0.19 -4.03 4.94
N ASN A 9 -0.72 -5.13 5.45
CA ASN A 9 -0.59 -6.45 4.84
C ASN A 9 -1.96 -7.00 4.43
N TYR A 10 -2.00 -7.72 3.31
CA TYR A 10 -3.14 -8.50 2.87
C TYR A 10 -2.68 -9.78 2.18
N VAL A 11 -2.71 -10.90 2.92
CA VAL A 11 -2.20 -12.21 2.48
C VAL A 11 -0.76 -12.10 1.98
N ASN A 12 -0.54 -12.02 0.66
CA ASN A 12 0.79 -11.96 0.04
C ASN A 12 1.21 -10.54 -0.36
N ASP A 13 0.31 -9.55 -0.29
CA ASP A 13 0.61 -8.17 -0.66
C ASP A 13 0.95 -7.36 0.60
N ILE A 14 2.08 -6.66 0.55
CA ILE A 14 2.54 -5.76 1.63
C ILE A 14 2.67 -4.35 1.05
N LEU A 15 2.12 -3.37 1.76
CA LEU A 15 2.23 -1.95 1.45
C LEU A 15 2.97 -1.24 2.59
N LEU A 16 4.06 -0.57 2.22
CA LEU A 16 4.89 0.23 3.12
C LEU A 16 4.62 1.72 2.89
N LEU A 17 4.40 2.46 3.98
CA LEU A 17 4.11 3.90 3.91
C LEU A 17 4.99 4.68 4.88
N HIS A 18 5.65 5.70 4.36
CA HIS A 18 6.44 6.64 5.15
C HIS A 18 6.54 8.00 4.44
N GLN A 19 6.67 9.09 5.20
CA GLN A 19 6.73 10.46 4.65
C GLN A 19 8.09 10.78 3.99
N ASN A 20 9.18 10.27 4.57
CA ASN A 20 10.52 10.42 4.01
C ASN A 20 10.76 9.33 2.95
N LYS A 21 11.03 9.77 1.71
CA LYS A 21 11.28 8.93 0.53
C LYS A 21 12.53 8.05 0.68
N GLU A 22 13.64 8.62 1.13
CA GLU A 22 14.91 7.88 1.28
C GLU A 22 14.81 6.82 2.37
N TYR A 23 14.19 7.19 3.49
CA TYR A 23 13.90 6.25 4.57
C TYR A 23 13.01 5.10 4.08
N LEU A 24 11.95 5.41 3.30
CA LEU A 24 11.08 4.38 2.73
C LEU A 24 11.85 3.44 1.80
N LYS A 25 12.73 3.97 0.95
CA LYS A 25 13.56 3.16 0.05
C LYS A 25 14.47 2.20 0.82
N ASN A 26 15.15 2.70 1.86
CA ASN A 26 16.01 1.87 2.70
C ASN A 26 15.20 0.78 3.42
N MET A 27 14.03 1.13 3.94
CA MET A 27 13.17 0.18 4.66
C MET A 27 12.56 -0.87 3.74
N THR A 28 12.18 -0.50 2.51
CA THR A 28 11.74 -1.45 1.49
C THR A 28 12.80 -2.51 1.23
N GLN A 29 14.07 -2.11 1.10
CA GLN A 29 15.16 -3.06 0.90
C GLN A 29 15.33 -4.00 2.10
N GLN A 30 15.31 -3.46 3.33
CA GLN A 30 15.37 -4.28 4.55
C GLN A 30 14.22 -5.28 4.65
N VAL A 31 12.99 -4.86 4.33
CA VAL A 31 11.83 -5.76 4.31
C VAL A 31 12.00 -6.87 3.27
N ILE A 32 12.49 -6.55 2.07
CA ILE A 32 12.77 -7.56 1.02
C ILE A 32 13.80 -8.58 1.53
N ASP A 33 14.88 -8.13 2.16
CA ASP A 33 15.93 -9.01 2.65
C ASP A 33 15.44 -9.91 3.80
N ILE A 34 14.61 -9.36 4.70
CA ILE A 34 13.96 -10.13 5.76
C ILE A 34 13.00 -11.18 5.17
N LEU A 35 12.18 -10.83 4.18
CA LEU A 35 11.27 -11.78 3.54
C LEU A 35 12.03 -12.92 2.86
N LYS A 36 13.13 -12.60 2.16
CA LYS A 36 14.03 -13.61 1.57
C LYS A 36 14.65 -14.51 2.64
N TYR A 37 15.08 -13.93 3.77
CA TYR A 37 15.63 -14.68 4.90
C TYR A 37 14.62 -15.69 5.46
N PHE A 38 13.34 -15.33 5.53
CA PHE A 38 12.26 -16.25 5.92
C PHE A 38 11.85 -17.25 4.83
N GLY A 39 12.54 -17.29 3.69
CA GLY A 39 12.28 -18.24 2.61
C GLY A 39 11.16 -17.82 1.64
N PHE A 40 10.66 -16.59 1.73
CA PHE A 40 9.69 -16.10 0.75
C PHE A 40 10.39 -15.76 -0.58
N THR A 41 9.74 -16.13 -1.68
CA THR A 41 10.17 -15.72 -3.02
C THR A 41 9.44 -14.43 -3.41
N MET A 42 10.21 -13.39 -3.74
CA MET A 42 9.67 -12.10 -4.16
C MET A 42 9.31 -12.10 -5.64
N ASN A 43 8.09 -11.67 -5.98
CA ASN A 43 7.73 -11.39 -7.36
C ASN A 43 8.15 -9.95 -7.72
N MET A 44 9.35 -9.78 -8.27
CA MET A 44 9.89 -8.46 -8.60
C MET A 44 9.15 -7.76 -9.75
N GLU A 45 8.49 -8.51 -10.64
CA GLU A 45 7.69 -7.92 -11.73
C GLU A 45 6.43 -7.23 -11.22
N LYS A 46 5.82 -7.77 -10.16
CA LYS A 46 4.61 -7.22 -9.53
C LYS A 46 4.92 -6.24 -8.40
N SER A 47 6.12 -6.31 -7.82
CA SER A 47 6.51 -5.48 -6.68
C SER A 47 6.93 -4.08 -7.15
N VAL A 48 6.36 -3.06 -6.53
CA VAL A 48 6.83 -1.68 -6.70
C VAL A 48 7.76 -1.34 -5.53
N THR A 49 9.05 -1.26 -5.81
CA THR A 49 10.08 -1.05 -4.78
C THR A 49 10.56 0.40 -4.68
N GLU A 50 10.44 1.16 -5.77
CA GLU A 50 10.71 2.60 -5.75
C GLU A 50 9.53 3.36 -5.12
N PRO A 51 9.78 4.26 -4.15
CA PRO A 51 8.73 5.06 -3.54
C PRO A 51 7.93 5.87 -4.57
N ASN A 52 6.61 5.76 -4.51
CA ASN A 52 5.69 6.51 -5.35
C ASN A 52 4.51 7.05 -4.52
N GLN A 53 3.99 8.22 -4.91
CA GLN A 53 2.79 8.81 -4.33
C GLN A 53 1.51 8.25 -4.96
N THR A 54 1.62 7.50 -6.05
CA THR A 54 0.50 6.74 -6.63
C THR A 54 0.68 5.26 -6.32
N VAL A 55 -0.28 4.68 -5.59
CA VAL A 55 -0.25 3.29 -5.13
C VAL A 55 -1.46 2.54 -5.65
N LYS A 56 -1.24 1.40 -6.29
CA LYS A 56 -2.30 0.44 -6.65
C LYS A 56 -2.27 -0.72 -5.66
N PHE A 57 -3.32 -0.87 -4.87
CA PHE A 57 -3.42 -1.92 -3.84
C PHE A 57 -4.86 -2.45 -3.78
N GLN A 58 -5.06 -3.76 -3.88
CA GLN A 58 -6.38 -4.42 -3.82
C GLN A 58 -7.43 -3.86 -4.81
N GLY A 59 -6.99 -3.38 -5.97
CA GLY A 59 -7.87 -2.78 -6.99
C GLY A 59 -8.36 -1.36 -6.65
N TRP A 60 -7.69 -0.70 -5.70
CA TRP A 60 -7.79 0.72 -5.44
C TRP A 60 -6.53 1.40 -5.94
N GLU A 61 -6.68 2.55 -6.60
CA GLU A 61 -5.59 3.43 -6.95
C GLU A 61 -5.68 4.67 -6.05
N TRP A 62 -4.66 4.85 -5.22
CA TRP A 62 -4.53 5.97 -4.30
C TRP A 62 -3.53 6.95 -4.88
N ASN A 63 -3.93 8.21 -5.06
CA ASN A 63 -3.01 9.29 -5.36
C ASN A 63 -2.88 10.14 -4.09
N LEU A 64 -1.76 9.96 -3.41
CA LEU A 64 -1.46 10.59 -2.12
C LEU A 64 -1.15 12.08 -2.26
N ALA A 65 -0.65 12.53 -3.42
CA ALA A 65 -0.37 13.95 -3.66
C ALA A 65 -1.66 14.77 -3.70
N ASN A 66 -2.72 14.21 -4.31
CA ASN A 66 -4.01 14.87 -4.47
C ASN A 66 -5.07 14.40 -3.46
N ALA A 67 -4.71 13.49 -2.53
CA ALA A 67 -5.62 12.83 -1.61
C ALA A 67 -6.87 12.24 -2.30
N THR A 68 -6.70 11.63 -3.47
CA THR A 68 -7.80 11.02 -4.23
C THR A 68 -7.71 9.50 -4.27
N VAL A 69 -8.86 8.84 -4.33
CA VAL A 69 -8.94 7.39 -4.52
C VAL A 69 -9.81 7.06 -5.74
N LYS A 70 -9.35 6.12 -6.55
CA LYS A 70 -10.06 5.59 -7.71
C LYS A 70 -10.24 4.08 -7.56
N THR A 71 -11.39 3.57 -8.00
CA THR A 71 -11.66 2.13 -8.09
C THR A 71 -12.68 1.85 -9.18
N LYS A 72 -12.96 0.57 -9.43
CA LYS A 72 -14.00 0.15 -10.37
C LYS A 72 -15.39 0.62 -9.91
N PRO A 73 -16.29 1.03 -10.82
CA PRO A 73 -17.62 1.54 -10.46
C PRO A 73 -18.42 0.65 -9.49
N LYS A 74 -18.39 -0.67 -9.70
CA LYS A 74 -19.07 -1.63 -8.81
C LYS A 74 -18.56 -1.59 -7.37
N LYS A 75 -17.23 -1.52 -7.16
CA LYS A 75 -16.63 -1.39 -5.82
C LYS A 75 -16.98 -0.05 -5.17
N ARG A 76 -17.04 1.03 -5.95
CA ARG A 76 -17.44 2.36 -5.46
C ARG A 76 -18.88 2.34 -4.93
N LEU A 77 -19.81 1.73 -5.65
CA LEU A 77 -21.22 1.64 -5.23
C LEU A 77 -21.38 0.87 -3.92
N LEU A 78 -20.67 -0.25 -3.76
CA LEU A 78 -20.67 -1.03 -2.52
C LEU A 78 -20.13 -0.21 -1.34
N LEU A 79 -18.98 0.46 -1.52
CA LEU A 79 -18.42 1.32 -0.48
C LEU A 79 -19.39 2.43 -0.08
N LEU A 80 -20.04 3.10 -1.04
CA LEU A 80 -21.01 4.16 -0.74
C LEU A 80 -22.23 3.63 0.01
N ARG A 81 -22.71 2.43 -0.35
CA ARG A 81 -23.78 1.73 0.37
C ARG A 81 -23.36 1.46 1.83
N ASP A 82 -22.18 0.89 2.03
CA ASP A 82 -21.68 0.53 3.37
C ASP A 82 -21.46 1.78 4.23
N LEU A 83 -20.88 2.85 3.66
CA LEU A 83 -20.71 4.14 4.33
C LEU A 83 -22.05 4.79 4.72
N TYR A 84 -23.08 4.64 3.87
CA TYR A 84 -24.43 5.12 4.19
C TYR A 84 -25.03 4.37 5.38
N PHE A 85 -24.88 3.03 5.43
CA PHE A 85 -25.37 2.23 6.55
C PHE A 85 -24.59 2.47 7.85
N MET A 86 -23.28 2.72 7.79
CA MET A 86 -22.48 3.02 8.98
C MET A 86 -22.76 4.40 9.61
N ARG A 87 -23.43 5.31 8.88
CA ARG A 87 -23.82 6.64 9.40
C ARG A 87 -25.16 6.64 10.13
N ARG A 88 -25.90 5.54 10.11
CA ARG A 88 -27.23 5.42 10.69
C ARG A 88 -27.18 4.55 11.93
#